data_AF-A0A663DRH2-F1
#
_entry.id   AF-A0A663DRH2-F1
#
_cell.length_a   1.000
_cell.length_b   1.000
_cell.length_c   1.000
_cell.angle_alpha   90.00
_cell.angle_beta   90.00
_cell.angle_gamma   90.00
#
_symmetry.space_group_name_H-M   'P 1'
#
loop_
_entity.id
_entity.type
_entity.pdbx_description
1 polymer ?
#
loop_
_entity_poly.entity_id
_entity_poly.type
_entity_poly.pdbx_seq_one_letter_code
_entity_poly.pdbx_strand_id
1 'polypeptide(L)'
;MGPAEPGPPTGQEPDLGLSLSPGRFSCRHKCNEPHRKEMPGCRCDSSCKERRDCCWDYEDTCVEPTRSWRCTNFRCGETRIPGSYCSCSDDCLQKKDCCVNYNSICKGETPWVEEPCISLETPQCPAGFDLPPLILFSMDGFRAEYLQTWNSLLPNIEKLKTCGTHSKYMRAVYPTKTFPNHYTIVTGLYPESHGIIDNSMYDVDLNEHFSLSGTEKFKPSWWKGQPVWLTAMYQNLKAGTLFWPGSDVPINGTYPTLYNVYNSSVTYEQRISGVLKWLDYSKSERPDFYTLYIEEPDSSGHSFGPVSGGVIKALQLADQALGMLMDGLKQRNLHKCVNLIVLADHGMDMTYCKQLEYMTKYFKQIDFYIYAGPAARIRARNVPRDYFTFDSEGIVKNLTCKRSPQHFKPYLTPDLPKRLHYANNIRIDKVHLLVDRQWLAVRLMASVWYMCGYG
;
A
#
# COMPACT_ATOMS: atom_id res chain seq x y z
N MET A 1 53.09 50.54 29.76
CA MET A 1 53.21 49.41 28.82
C MET A 1 51.85 49.22 28.18
N GLY A 2 51.77 49.40 26.86
CA GLY A 2 50.54 49.23 26.08
C GLY A 2 50.13 47.76 25.89
N PRO A 3 49.19 47.46 24.98
CA PRO A 3 47.88 46.91 25.33
C PRO A 3 47.67 45.48 24.80
N ALA A 4 46.57 44.83 25.20
CA ALA A 4 45.97 43.74 24.44
C ALA A 4 44.45 43.71 24.64
N GLU A 5 43.72 44.23 23.65
CA GLU A 5 42.29 43.98 23.48
C GLU A 5 42.07 42.58 22.88
N PRO A 6 41.02 41.84 23.27
CA PRO A 6 40.62 40.63 22.57
C PRO A 6 39.75 41.01 21.36
N GLY A 7 40.24 40.73 20.15
CA GLY A 7 39.50 40.89 18.90
C GLY A 7 38.31 39.93 18.76
N PRO A 8 37.37 40.22 17.84
CA PRO A 8 36.17 39.42 17.65
C PRO A 8 36.50 38.07 16.98
N PRO A 9 35.73 37.00 17.25
CA PRO A 9 35.93 35.72 16.61
C PRO A 9 35.48 35.80 15.15
N THR A 10 36.43 35.76 14.22
CA THR A 10 36.17 35.47 12.81
C THR A 10 35.96 33.96 12.66
N GLY A 11 34.74 33.50 12.87
CA GLY A 11 34.32 32.16 12.46
C GLY A 11 33.91 32.20 10.99
N GLN A 12 34.81 31.79 10.10
CA GLN A 12 34.45 31.35 8.76
C GLN A 12 33.53 30.14 8.88
N GLU A 13 32.30 30.25 8.38
CA GLU A 13 31.49 29.08 8.02
C GLU A 13 32.30 28.20 7.06
N PRO A 14 32.27 26.87 7.18
CA PRO A 14 32.72 26.01 6.11
C PRO A 14 31.72 26.17 4.96
N ASP A 15 32.02 27.09 4.06
CA ASP A 15 31.51 27.08 2.70
C ASP A 15 31.82 25.68 2.14
N LEU A 16 30.80 24.80 2.10
CA LEU A 16 30.80 23.60 1.29
C LEU A 16 30.70 24.05 -0.17
N GLY A 17 31.73 24.76 -0.61
CA GLY A 17 31.93 25.26 -1.93
C GLY A 17 32.07 24.09 -2.88
N LEU A 18 30.94 23.65 -3.43
CA LEU A 18 30.89 23.05 -4.76
C LEU A 18 31.16 24.17 -5.79
N SER A 19 32.32 24.82 -5.67
CA SER A 19 32.92 25.49 -6.82
C SER A 19 33.37 24.37 -7.74
N LEU A 20 32.63 24.18 -8.84
CA LEU A 20 33.05 23.33 -9.95
C LEU A 20 34.44 23.79 -10.38
N SER A 21 35.46 22.98 -10.10
CA SER A 21 36.81 23.22 -10.60
C SER A 21 36.72 23.38 -12.13
N PRO A 22 37.24 24.48 -12.72
CA PRO A 22 37.22 24.64 -14.16
C PRO A 22 38.08 23.52 -14.78
N GLY A 23 37.44 22.57 -15.47
CA GLY A 23 38.15 21.50 -16.20
C GLY A 23 37.69 20.07 -15.95
N ARG A 24 36.70 19.79 -15.09
CA ARG A 24 36.08 18.45 -15.06
C ARG A 24 34.99 18.34 -16.12
N PHE A 25 35.25 17.52 -17.14
CA PHE A 25 34.25 17.11 -18.12
C PHE A 25 33.06 16.43 -17.41
N SER A 26 31.85 16.79 -17.80
CA SER A 26 30.57 16.37 -17.20
C SER A 26 29.58 16.01 -18.30
N CYS A 27 28.64 15.11 -17.99
CA CYS A 27 27.56 14.73 -18.90
C CYS A 27 26.35 15.66 -18.89
N ARG A 28 26.36 16.73 -18.09
CA ARG A 28 25.26 17.71 -18.06
C ARG A 28 25.00 18.28 -19.46
N HIS A 29 23.77 18.12 -19.93
CA HIS A 29 23.31 18.49 -21.29
C HIS A 29 23.93 17.70 -22.45
N LYS A 30 24.72 16.65 -22.20
CA LYS A 30 25.49 15.89 -23.21
C LYS A 30 25.19 14.40 -23.23
N CYS A 31 24.11 13.96 -22.59
CA CYS A 31 23.72 12.55 -22.58
C CYS A 31 23.47 12.03 -24.00
N ASN A 32 24.04 10.86 -24.29
CA ASN A 32 24.00 10.21 -25.60
C ASN A 32 24.71 10.97 -26.74
N GLU A 33 25.53 11.99 -26.44
CA GLU A 33 26.38 12.60 -27.48
C GLU A 33 27.36 11.56 -28.04
N PRO A 34 27.41 11.36 -29.37
CA PRO A 34 28.24 10.33 -29.97
C PRO A 34 29.73 10.59 -29.76
N HIS A 35 30.47 9.51 -29.52
CA HIS A 35 31.92 9.54 -29.32
C HIS A 35 32.63 10.19 -30.52
N ARG A 36 33.32 11.32 -30.30
CA ARG A 36 34.25 11.91 -31.27
C ARG A 36 35.68 11.68 -30.79
N LYS A 37 36.45 10.88 -31.53
CA LYS A 37 37.84 10.49 -31.21
C LYS A 37 38.77 11.68 -30.98
N GLU A 38 38.46 12.82 -31.59
CA GLU A 38 39.27 14.05 -31.55
C GLU A 38 39.00 14.93 -30.32
N MET A 39 37.95 14.66 -29.54
CA MET A 39 37.68 15.42 -28.33
C MET A 39 38.36 14.78 -27.11
N PRO A 40 39.29 15.48 -26.43
CA PRO A 40 39.82 15.05 -25.15
C PRO A 40 38.71 15.10 -24.09
N GLY A 41 38.70 14.12 -23.17
CA GLY A 41 37.76 14.07 -22.04
C GLY A 41 37.04 12.72 -21.89
N CYS A 42 36.21 12.65 -20.84
CA CYS A 42 35.31 11.52 -20.58
C CYS A 42 34.10 11.50 -21.54
N ARG A 43 33.34 10.41 -21.52
CA ARG A 43 32.24 10.13 -22.47
C ARG A 43 30.88 10.01 -21.79
N CYS A 44 29.83 10.24 -22.56
CA CYS A 44 28.43 10.29 -22.12
C CYS A 44 27.48 9.46 -22.99
N ASP A 45 28.04 8.61 -23.85
CA ASP A 45 27.29 7.62 -24.62
C ASP A 45 27.20 6.28 -23.88
N SER A 46 26.22 5.46 -24.26
CA SER A 46 25.92 4.17 -23.62
C SER A 46 27.10 3.20 -23.57
N SER A 47 28.03 3.28 -24.52
CA SER A 47 29.21 2.41 -24.57
C SER A 47 30.39 2.87 -23.70
N CYS A 48 30.27 4.02 -23.02
CA CYS A 48 31.33 4.51 -22.13
C CYS A 48 31.61 3.56 -20.95
N LYS A 49 30.59 2.81 -20.50
CA LYS A 49 30.72 1.86 -19.39
C LYS A 49 31.64 0.70 -19.75
N GLU A 50 31.53 0.20 -20.97
CA GLU A 50 32.38 -0.86 -21.49
C GLU A 50 33.82 -0.37 -21.69
N ARG A 51 33.98 0.86 -22.21
CA ARG A 51 35.28 1.50 -22.38
C ARG A 51 35.92 2.00 -21.08
N ARG A 52 35.16 2.03 -19.98
CA ARG A 52 35.55 2.60 -18.68
C ARG A 52 36.03 4.06 -18.78
N ASP A 53 35.40 4.83 -19.67
CA ASP A 53 35.74 6.22 -19.96
C ASP A 53 34.56 7.18 -19.71
N CYS A 54 33.52 6.75 -18.98
CA CYS A 54 32.38 7.58 -18.62
C CYS A 54 32.79 8.80 -17.81
N CYS A 55 32.07 9.90 -17.97
CA CYS A 55 32.16 11.00 -17.01
C CYS A 55 31.67 10.56 -15.64
N TRP A 56 32.23 11.19 -14.61
CA TRP A 56 31.99 10.84 -13.23
C TRP A 56 30.50 10.95 -12.82
N ASP A 57 29.74 11.80 -13.51
CA ASP A 57 28.32 12.07 -13.31
C ASP A 57 27.39 11.38 -14.34
N TYR A 58 27.94 10.49 -15.17
CA TYR A 58 27.16 9.83 -16.24
C TYR A 58 25.96 9.04 -15.71
N GLU A 59 26.13 8.28 -14.61
CA GLU A 59 25.03 7.48 -14.06
C GLU A 59 23.90 8.38 -13.56
N ASP A 60 24.22 9.37 -12.72
CA ASP A 60 23.26 10.30 -12.13
C ASP A 60 22.58 11.20 -13.17
N THR A 61 23.29 11.58 -14.23
CA THR A 61 22.80 12.55 -15.22
C THR A 61 22.07 11.87 -16.37
N CYS A 62 22.52 10.68 -16.82
CA CYS A 62 22.03 10.07 -18.06
C CYS A 62 21.26 8.77 -17.86
N VAL A 63 21.48 8.05 -16.76
CA VAL A 63 20.87 6.73 -16.52
C VAL A 63 19.75 6.81 -15.48
N GLU A 64 20.02 7.41 -14.31
CA GLU A 64 19.07 7.59 -13.22
C GLU A 64 17.73 8.23 -13.62
N PRO A 65 17.66 9.22 -14.55
CA PRO A 65 16.39 9.82 -14.98
C PRO A 65 15.38 8.81 -15.55
N THR A 66 15.85 7.70 -16.11
CA THR A 66 15.03 6.61 -16.67
C THR A 66 14.63 5.54 -15.63
N ARG A 67 15.05 5.71 -14.37
CA ARG A 67 14.84 4.75 -13.28
C ARG A 67 14.27 5.37 -12.02
N SER A 68 14.35 6.69 -11.89
CA SER A 68 14.02 7.43 -10.67
C SER A 68 12.89 8.44 -10.89
N TRP A 69 12.02 8.54 -9.90
CA TRP A 69 10.90 9.49 -9.85
C TRP A 69 11.27 10.82 -9.15
N ARG A 70 12.56 11.10 -8.98
CA ARG A 70 13.06 12.23 -8.19
C ARG A 70 14.02 13.10 -8.98
N CYS A 71 13.94 14.40 -8.76
CA CYS A 71 15.01 15.32 -9.06
C CYS A 71 16.14 15.19 -8.03
N THR A 72 17.35 15.42 -8.49
CA THR A 72 18.59 15.55 -7.71
C THR A 72 19.33 16.80 -8.19
N ASN A 73 20.38 17.21 -7.50
CA ASN A 73 21.21 18.35 -7.92
C ASN A 73 21.82 18.14 -9.33
N PHE A 74 22.00 16.89 -9.77
CA PHE A 74 22.47 16.55 -11.11
C PHE A 74 21.41 16.74 -12.21
N ARG A 75 20.13 16.62 -11.84
CA ARG A 75 19.01 16.66 -12.78
C ARG A 75 18.38 18.05 -12.94
N CYS A 76 18.64 18.98 -12.03
CA CYS A 76 18.02 20.31 -12.10
C CYS A 76 18.47 21.08 -13.36
N GLY A 77 17.50 21.47 -14.18
CA GLY A 77 17.75 22.08 -15.48
C GLY A 77 18.31 21.09 -16.51
N GLU A 78 18.05 19.79 -16.37
CA GLU A 78 18.50 18.79 -17.35
C GLU A 78 17.95 19.08 -18.76
N THR A 79 18.72 18.70 -19.78
CA THR A 79 18.12 18.52 -21.12
C THR A 79 17.20 17.31 -21.04
N ARG A 80 15.98 17.42 -21.61
CA ARG A 80 15.01 16.33 -21.57
C ARG A 80 15.58 15.03 -22.14
N ILE A 81 15.50 13.97 -21.35
CA ILE A 81 15.96 12.63 -21.72
C ILE A 81 14.76 11.77 -22.10
N PRO A 82 14.73 11.19 -23.32
CA PRO A 82 13.69 10.24 -23.71
C PRO A 82 13.62 9.03 -22.76
N GLY A 83 12.41 8.65 -22.35
CA GLY A 83 12.19 7.52 -21.44
C GLY A 83 12.32 7.86 -19.96
N SER A 84 12.60 9.11 -19.58
CA SER A 84 12.52 9.54 -18.18
C SER A 84 11.11 9.41 -17.62
N TYR A 85 10.99 8.96 -16.38
CA TYR A 85 9.69 8.79 -15.72
C TYR A 85 9.02 10.13 -15.37
N CYS A 86 9.84 11.13 -15.05
CA CYS A 86 9.46 12.52 -14.82
C CYS A 86 10.63 13.42 -15.18
N SER A 87 10.39 14.72 -15.35
CA SER A 87 11.39 15.68 -15.79
C SER A 87 11.83 16.64 -14.69
N CYS A 88 13.07 17.11 -14.81
CA CYS A 88 13.62 18.21 -13.99
C CYS A 88 14.11 19.37 -14.86
N SER A 89 13.69 19.43 -16.13
CA SER A 89 13.99 20.53 -17.06
C SER A 89 13.16 21.77 -16.73
N ASP A 90 13.61 22.94 -17.20
CA ASP A 90 12.96 24.22 -16.89
C ASP A 90 11.52 24.35 -17.44
N ASP A 91 11.16 23.58 -18.46
CA ASP A 91 9.81 23.55 -19.05
C ASP A 91 8.89 22.49 -18.41
N CYS A 92 9.33 21.75 -17.38
CA CYS A 92 8.55 20.63 -16.84
C CYS A 92 7.21 21.06 -16.21
N LEU A 93 7.15 22.24 -15.58
CA LEU A 93 5.93 22.74 -14.95
C LEU A 93 4.88 23.07 -16.01
N GLN A 94 5.32 23.66 -17.13
CA GLN A 94 4.45 23.98 -18.26
C GLN A 94 3.90 22.71 -18.92
N LYS A 95 4.75 21.67 -19.06
CA LYS A 95 4.35 20.37 -19.62
C LYS A 95 3.64 19.45 -18.62
N LYS A 96 3.54 19.86 -17.35
CA LYS A 96 2.94 19.09 -16.24
C LYS A 96 3.55 17.70 -16.08
N ASP A 97 4.87 17.60 -16.24
CA ASP A 97 5.61 16.34 -16.16
C ASP A 97 6.83 16.41 -15.22
N CYS A 98 6.87 17.41 -14.34
CA CYS A 98 7.90 17.49 -13.31
C CYS A 98 7.88 16.29 -12.37
N CYS A 99 9.05 15.90 -11.86
CA CYS A 99 9.11 15.09 -10.65
C CYS A 99 8.50 15.86 -9.46
N VAL A 100 7.89 15.15 -8.50
CA VAL A 100 7.13 15.79 -7.41
C VAL A 100 7.99 16.67 -6.49
N ASN A 101 9.29 16.33 -6.37
CA ASN A 101 10.26 17.08 -5.58
C ASN A 101 11.02 18.14 -6.41
N TYR A 102 10.56 18.48 -7.62
CA TYR A 102 11.22 19.49 -8.47
C TYR A 102 11.32 20.85 -7.78
N ASN A 103 10.22 21.32 -7.16
CA ASN A 103 10.22 22.62 -6.50
C ASN A 103 11.19 22.66 -5.31
N SER A 104 11.23 21.58 -4.53
CA SER A 104 12.12 21.55 -3.36
C SER A 104 13.59 21.44 -3.73
N ILE A 105 13.93 20.54 -4.67
CA ILE A 105 15.32 20.31 -5.05
C ILE A 105 15.85 21.38 -6.01
N CYS A 106 15.05 21.83 -6.96
CA CYS A 106 15.52 22.71 -8.05
C CYS A 106 15.11 24.18 -7.89
N LYS A 107 14.12 24.51 -7.04
CA LYS A 107 13.70 25.89 -6.77
C LYS A 107 13.93 26.31 -5.31
N GLY A 108 14.38 25.41 -4.44
CA GLY A 108 14.65 25.70 -3.03
C GLY A 108 13.40 25.90 -2.19
N GLU A 109 12.23 25.44 -2.65
CA GLU A 109 11.01 25.46 -1.85
C GLU A 109 11.07 24.42 -0.72
N THR A 110 10.44 24.70 0.42
CA THR A 110 10.37 23.73 1.52
C THR A 110 9.53 22.52 1.10
N PRO A 111 9.99 21.26 1.29
CA PRO A 111 9.15 20.07 1.09
C PRO A 111 7.88 20.10 1.94
N TRP A 112 6.82 19.36 1.55
CA TRP A 112 5.60 19.33 2.35
C TRP A 112 5.90 18.93 3.78
N VAL A 113 6.74 17.91 4.02
CA VAL A 113 7.02 17.37 5.36
C VAL A 113 7.70 18.36 6.31
N GLU A 114 8.40 19.36 5.79
CA GLU A 114 9.15 20.33 6.61
C GLU A 114 8.34 21.58 6.98
N GLU A 115 7.19 21.84 6.34
CA GLU A 115 6.35 22.98 6.67
C GLU A 115 5.71 22.89 8.08
N PRO A 116 5.37 24.01 8.73
CA PRO A 116 4.59 23.95 9.96
C PRO A 116 3.17 23.41 9.68
N CYS A 117 2.55 22.78 10.68
CA CYS A 117 1.12 22.48 10.64
C CYS A 117 0.32 23.79 10.59
N ILE A 118 -0.70 23.84 9.74
CA ILE A 118 -1.59 25.01 9.60
C ILE A 118 -3.02 24.54 9.88
N SER A 119 -3.74 25.27 10.74
CA SER A 119 -5.17 25.04 10.93
C SER A 119 -5.93 25.54 9.70
N LEU A 120 -6.71 24.66 9.08
CA LEU A 120 -7.56 24.99 7.93
C LEU A 120 -9.02 25.03 8.38
N GLU A 121 -9.58 26.23 8.54
CA GLU A 121 -11.02 26.39 8.79
C GLU A 121 -11.84 26.26 7.49
N THR A 122 -11.22 26.62 6.36
CA THR A 122 -11.81 26.51 5.02
C THR A 122 -10.80 25.88 4.05
N PRO A 123 -11.24 25.02 3.11
CA PRO A 123 -10.35 24.40 2.15
C PRO A 123 -9.81 25.44 1.15
N GLN A 124 -8.52 25.38 0.86
CA GLN A 124 -7.86 26.22 -0.15
C GLN A 124 -7.74 25.44 -1.45
N CYS A 125 -8.79 25.50 -2.27
CA CYS A 125 -8.88 24.77 -3.53
C CYS A 125 -8.63 25.66 -4.74
N PRO A 126 -7.82 25.22 -5.73
CA PRO A 126 -7.67 25.94 -6.98
C PRO A 126 -8.95 25.86 -7.82
N ALA A 127 -9.07 26.77 -8.80
CA ALA A 127 -10.26 26.85 -9.66
C ALA A 127 -10.62 25.50 -10.29
N GLY A 128 -11.90 25.16 -10.23
CA GLY A 128 -12.46 23.90 -10.71
C GLY A 128 -12.51 22.77 -9.67
N PHE A 129 -11.90 22.93 -8.50
CA PHE A 129 -12.07 22.05 -7.33
C PHE A 129 -13.11 22.64 -6.38
N ASP A 130 -14.35 22.79 -6.85
CA ASP A 130 -15.43 23.40 -6.05
C ASP A 130 -15.83 22.52 -4.87
N LEU A 131 -15.65 21.20 -5.02
CA LEU A 131 -15.74 20.21 -3.96
C LEU A 131 -14.33 19.63 -3.71
N PRO A 132 -13.84 19.67 -2.47
CA PRO A 132 -12.62 18.96 -2.08
C PRO A 132 -12.67 17.46 -2.42
N PRO A 133 -11.72 16.95 -3.23
CA PRO A 133 -11.68 15.52 -3.53
C PRO A 133 -11.25 14.72 -2.30
N LEU A 134 -11.69 13.46 -2.23
CA LEU A 134 -11.32 12.51 -1.19
C LEU A 134 -10.37 11.45 -1.75
N ILE A 135 -9.21 11.30 -1.13
CA ILE A 135 -8.27 10.20 -1.42
C ILE A 135 -8.28 9.22 -0.25
N LEU A 136 -8.60 7.96 -0.56
CA LEU A 136 -8.52 6.83 0.36
C LEU A 136 -7.25 6.03 0.06
N PHE A 137 -6.24 6.15 0.90
CA PHE A 137 -4.94 5.50 0.73
C PHE A 137 -4.79 4.37 1.74
N SER A 138 -4.82 3.13 1.27
CA SER A 138 -4.55 1.93 2.08
C SER A 138 -3.09 1.47 1.99
N MET A 139 -2.49 1.22 3.15
CA MET A 139 -1.21 0.55 3.33
C MET A 139 -1.46 -0.82 3.98
N ASP A 140 -1.44 -1.89 3.19
CA ASP A 140 -1.86 -3.23 3.61
C ASP A 140 -1.07 -3.71 4.84
N GLY A 141 -1.75 -4.28 5.84
CA GLY A 141 -1.10 -4.86 7.01
C GLY A 141 -0.35 -3.86 7.89
N PHE A 142 -0.54 -2.54 7.71
CA PHE A 142 0.04 -1.51 8.58
C PHE A 142 -0.59 -1.58 9.98
N ARG A 143 -0.01 -2.42 10.83
CA ARG A 143 -0.40 -2.56 12.23
C ARG A 143 -0.27 -1.22 12.95
N ALA A 144 -1.31 -0.83 13.68
CA ALA A 144 -1.35 0.43 14.44
C ALA A 144 -0.13 0.65 15.38
N GLU A 145 0.44 -0.44 15.92
CA GLU A 145 1.63 -0.38 16.78
C GLU A 145 2.89 0.09 16.03
N TYR A 146 2.97 -0.07 14.69
CA TYR A 146 4.09 0.44 13.91
C TYR A 146 4.23 1.96 14.02
N LEU A 147 3.12 2.69 14.01
CA LEU A 147 3.13 4.14 14.21
C LEU A 147 3.39 4.53 15.68
N GLN A 148 3.14 3.64 16.63
CA GLN A 148 3.40 3.91 18.04
C GLN A 148 4.88 3.75 18.39
N THR A 149 5.54 2.78 17.74
CA THR A 149 6.92 2.39 18.06
C THR A 149 7.95 3.00 17.10
N TRP A 150 7.60 3.15 15.81
CA TRP A 150 8.55 3.54 14.76
C TRP A 150 8.26 4.92 14.14
N ASN A 151 7.44 5.76 14.77
CA ASN A 151 7.07 7.08 14.21
C ASN A 151 8.26 7.96 13.82
N SER A 152 9.35 7.92 14.59
CA SER A 152 10.56 8.72 14.30
C SER A 152 11.25 8.34 12.97
N LEU A 153 10.94 7.16 12.43
CA LEU A 153 11.43 6.69 11.12
C LEU A 153 10.45 7.00 9.98
N LEU A 154 9.28 7.57 10.30
CA LEU A 154 8.15 7.77 9.38
C LEU A 154 7.69 9.24 9.41
N PRO A 155 8.56 10.18 8.98
CA PRO A 155 8.31 11.61 9.14
C PRO A 155 7.05 12.11 8.40
N ASN A 156 6.71 11.55 7.24
CA ASN A 156 5.53 11.97 6.48
C ASN A 156 4.24 11.53 7.17
N ILE A 157 4.18 10.26 7.61
CA ILE A 157 3.04 9.70 8.34
C ILE A 157 2.91 10.39 9.70
N GLU A 158 4.02 10.61 10.42
CA GLU A 158 4.01 11.27 11.72
C GLU A 158 3.53 12.72 11.61
N LYS A 159 3.92 13.42 10.54
CA LYS A 159 3.37 14.74 10.26
C LYS A 159 1.88 14.71 10.01
N LEU A 160 1.40 13.78 9.18
CA LEU A 160 -0.04 13.65 8.90
C LEU A 160 -0.83 13.38 10.19
N LYS A 161 -0.30 12.52 11.08
CA LYS A 161 -0.84 12.27 12.42
C LYS A 161 -0.83 13.53 13.30
N THR A 162 0.23 14.34 13.23
CA THR A 162 0.41 15.54 14.07
C THR A 162 -0.47 16.71 13.61
N CYS A 163 -0.55 16.95 12.31
CA CYS A 163 -1.34 18.06 11.74
C CYS A 163 -2.81 17.70 11.49
N GLY A 164 -3.14 16.41 11.39
CA GLY A 164 -4.47 15.90 11.04
C GLY A 164 -5.22 15.30 12.22
N THR A 165 -6.20 14.44 11.90
CA THR A 165 -6.96 13.67 12.89
C THR A 165 -6.49 12.21 12.87
N HIS A 166 -6.13 11.67 14.04
CA HIS A 166 -5.63 10.31 14.17
C HIS A 166 -6.26 9.59 15.37
N SER A 167 -6.64 8.33 15.17
CA SER A 167 -6.97 7.38 16.24
C SER A 167 -5.80 6.46 16.51
N LYS A 168 -5.55 6.11 17.79
CA LYS A 168 -4.50 5.15 18.19
C LYS A 168 -4.58 3.81 17.44
N TYR A 169 -5.77 3.41 17.03
CA TYR A 169 -6.03 2.27 16.14
C TYR A 169 -7.40 2.40 15.49
N MET A 170 -7.58 1.71 14.36
CA MET A 170 -8.88 1.42 13.76
C MET A 170 -9.15 -0.08 13.92
N ARG A 171 -10.36 -0.45 14.35
CA ARG A 171 -10.72 -1.87 14.53
C ARG A 171 -11.22 -2.44 13.20
N ALA A 172 -10.47 -3.40 12.66
CA ALA A 172 -10.86 -4.25 11.54
C ALA A 172 -12.10 -5.11 11.85
N VAL A 173 -12.79 -5.57 10.82
CA VAL A 173 -13.82 -6.62 10.91
C VAL A 173 -13.18 -8.01 10.94
N TYR A 174 -13.97 -8.99 11.39
CA TYR A 174 -13.55 -10.39 11.42
C TYR A 174 -14.00 -11.13 10.15
N PRO A 175 -13.14 -11.97 9.53
CA PRO A 175 -11.72 -12.17 9.83
C PRO A 175 -10.86 -10.98 9.40
N THR A 176 -9.74 -10.76 10.09
CA THR A 176 -8.77 -9.69 9.79
C THR A 176 -7.92 -10.07 8.57
N LYS A 177 -8.53 -9.97 7.39
CA LYS A 177 -7.99 -10.32 6.07
C LYS A 177 -8.25 -9.21 5.06
N THR A 178 -7.41 -9.16 4.03
CA THR A 178 -7.38 -8.10 3.03
C THR A 178 -8.70 -7.80 2.35
N PHE A 179 -9.28 -8.77 1.63
CA PHE A 179 -10.48 -8.53 0.84
C PHE A 179 -11.72 -8.21 1.70
N PRO A 180 -11.99 -8.93 2.81
CA PRO A 180 -13.10 -8.58 3.70
C PRO A 180 -13.01 -7.16 4.23
N ASN A 181 -11.84 -6.74 4.71
CA ASN A 181 -11.68 -5.44 5.38
C ASN A 181 -11.67 -4.28 4.38
N HIS A 182 -10.95 -4.38 3.27
CA HIS A 182 -10.98 -3.35 2.23
C HIS A 182 -12.38 -3.15 1.65
N TYR A 183 -13.14 -4.23 1.44
CA TYR A 183 -14.49 -4.13 0.91
C TYR A 183 -15.50 -3.64 1.96
N THR A 184 -15.31 -4.00 3.23
CA THR A 184 -16.03 -3.38 4.37
C THR A 184 -15.82 -1.88 4.40
N ILE A 185 -14.58 -1.39 4.27
CA ILE A 185 -14.26 0.04 4.35
C ILE A 185 -15.06 0.86 3.33
N VAL A 186 -15.21 0.35 2.09
CA VAL A 186 -15.91 1.07 1.02
C VAL A 186 -17.41 0.80 0.97
N THR A 187 -17.94 -0.15 1.74
CA THR A 187 -19.39 -0.46 1.76
C THR A 187 -20.06 -0.10 3.08
N GLY A 188 -19.31 0.01 4.18
CA GLY A 188 -19.86 0.14 5.54
C GLY A 188 -20.57 -1.11 6.05
N LEU A 189 -20.42 -2.26 5.38
CA LEU A 189 -21.11 -3.51 5.70
C LEU A 189 -20.18 -4.51 6.37
N TYR A 190 -20.73 -5.42 7.18
CA TYR A 190 -19.98 -6.59 7.65
C TYR A 190 -19.75 -7.60 6.53
N PRO A 191 -18.72 -8.46 6.63
CA PRO A 191 -18.47 -9.53 5.66
C PRO A 191 -19.64 -10.45 5.40
N GLU A 192 -20.42 -10.78 6.45
CA GLU A 192 -21.61 -11.60 6.29
C GLU A 192 -22.68 -10.94 5.38
N SER A 193 -22.72 -9.61 5.31
CA SER A 193 -23.67 -8.86 4.48
C SER A 193 -23.16 -8.57 3.07
N HIS A 194 -21.88 -8.18 2.93
CA HIS A 194 -21.31 -7.82 1.62
C HIS A 194 -20.78 -9.04 0.84
N GLY A 195 -20.73 -10.22 1.47
CA GLY A 195 -20.47 -11.50 0.83
C GLY A 195 -19.00 -11.86 0.61
N ILE A 196 -18.06 -10.96 0.90
CA ILE A 196 -16.62 -11.21 0.79
C ILE A 196 -16.10 -11.59 2.18
N ILE A 197 -16.22 -12.87 2.53
CA ILE A 197 -16.00 -13.34 3.92
C ILE A 197 -14.55 -13.72 4.23
N ASP A 198 -13.73 -13.93 3.20
CA ASP A 198 -12.30 -14.26 3.29
C ASP A 198 -11.64 -14.05 1.92
N ASN A 199 -10.30 -14.11 1.86
CA ASN A 199 -9.52 -14.14 0.63
C ASN A 199 -9.71 -15.47 -0.15
N SER A 200 -10.29 -16.49 0.48
CA SER A 200 -10.65 -17.76 -0.14
C SER A 200 -11.93 -18.34 0.47
N MET A 201 -12.92 -18.64 -0.36
CA MET A 201 -14.24 -19.08 0.09
C MET A 201 -14.94 -19.96 -0.95
N TYR A 202 -15.99 -20.64 -0.54
CA TYR A 202 -16.85 -21.46 -1.42
C TYR A 202 -18.29 -21.02 -1.24
N ASP A 203 -19.03 -20.98 -2.34
CA ASP A 203 -20.47 -20.70 -2.35
C ASP A 203 -21.18 -21.92 -2.92
N VAL A 204 -22.03 -22.56 -2.11
CA VAL A 204 -22.73 -23.79 -2.50
C VAL A 204 -23.83 -23.54 -3.53
N ASP A 205 -24.44 -22.35 -3.52
CA ASP A 205 -25.53 -22.01 -4.44
C ASP A 205 -24.96 -21.71 -5.84
N LEU A 206 -23.78 -21.08 -5.89
CA LEU A 206 -23.03 -20.90 -7.13
C LEU A 206 -22.27 -22.16 -7.54
N ASN A 207 -21.96 -23.03 -6.58
CA ASN A 207 -21.01 -24.12 -6.71
C ASN A 207 -19.63 -23.69 -7.25
N GLU A 208 -19.11 -22.58 -6.72
CA GLU A 208 -17.87 -21.95 -7.18
C GLU A 208 -16.90 -21.64 -6.03
N HIS A 209 -15.61 -21.58 -6.35
CA HIS A 209 -14.54 -21.25 -5.42
C HIS A 209 -13.96 -19.86 -5.69
N PHE A 210 -14.05 -18.97 -4.72
CA PHE A 210 -13.37 -17.68 -4.79
C PHE A 210 -11.93 -17.80 -4.30
N SER A 211 -10.99 -17.20 -5.03
CA SER A 211 -9.60 -17.02 -4.61
C SER A 211 -8.98 -15.80 -5.30
N LEU A 212 -8.01 -15.15 -4.65
CA LEU A 212 -7.33 -13.96 -5.18
C LEU A 212 -6.51 -14.23 -6.46
N SER A 213 -6.02 -15.46 -6.63
CA SER A 213 -5.27 -15.89 -7.81
C SER A 213 -6.17 -16.38 -8.95
N GLY A 214 -7.46 -16.61 -8.69
CA GLY A 214 -8.42 -17.07 -9.68
C GLY A 214 -9.09 -15.94 -10.45
N THR A 215 -9.77 -16.29 -11.55
CA THR A 215 -10.62 -15.38 -12.32
C THR A 215 -11.96 -15.11 -11.64
N GLU A 216 -12.34 -15.96 -10.69
CA GLU A 216 -13.60 -15.89 -9.94
C GLU A 216 -13.77 -14.57 -9.18
N LYS A 217 -12.66 -13.93 -8.80
CA LYS A 217 -12.69 -12.62 -8.16
C LYS A 217 -13.35 -11.53 -9.02
N PHE A 218 -13.36 -11.70 -10.35
CA PHE A 218 -13.97 -10.74 -11.28
C PHE A 218 -15.48 -10.94 -11.47
N LYS A 219 -16.09 -12.00 -10.91
CA LYS A 219 -17.53 -12.25 -11.06
C LYS A 219 -18.34 -11.41 -10.05
N PRO A 220 -19.29 -10.56 -10.51
CA PRO A 220 -20.13 -9.73 -9.62
C PRO A 220 -20.99 -10.53 -8.63
N SER A 221 -21.25 -11.81 -8.88
CA SER A 221 -22.01 -12.70 -7.99
C SER A 221 -21.41 -12.77 -6.57
N TRP A 222 -20.09 -12.56 -6.43
CA TRP A 222 -19.41 -12.53 -5.14
C TRP A 222 -19.62 -11.22 -4.37
N TRP A 223 -19.81 -10.11 -5.05
CA TRP A 223 -19.71 -8.77 -4.47
C TRP A 223 -21.11 -8.20 -4.23
N LYS A 224 -21.52 -8.13 -2.96
CA LYS A 224 -22.83 -7.56 -2.56
C LYS A 224 -22.65 -6.16 -1.99
N GLY A 225 -23.77 -5.50 -1.68
CA GLY A 225 -23.77 -4.12 -1.21
C GLY A 225 -23.40 -3.11 -2.31
N GLN A 226 -23.17 -1.87 -1.90
CA GLN A 226 -22.83 -0.77 -2.80
C GLN A 226 -21.54 -0.11 -2.33
N PRO A 227 -20.41 -0.29 -3.04
CA PRO A 227 -19.18 0.39 -2.70
C PRO A 227 -19.29 1.90 -2.98
N VAL A 228 -18.54 2.69 -2.22
CA VAL A 228 -18.65 4.16 -2.18
C VAL A 228 -18.40 4.83 -3.53
N TRP A 229 -17.59 4.23 -4.41
CA TRP A 229 -17.41 4.74 -5.77
C TRP A 229 -18.73 4.70 -6.58
N LEU A 230 -19.55 3.66 -6.43
CA LEU A 230 -20.88 3.62 -7.06
C LEU A 230 -21.83 4.61 -6.39
N THR A 231 -21.80 4.73 -5.05
CA THR A 231 -22.58 5.73 -4.32
C THR A 231 -22.29 7.16 -4.81
N ALA A 232 -21.02 7.48 -5.04
CA ALA A 232 -20.57 8.75 -5.58
C ALA A 232 -21.05 8.95 -7.03
N MET A 233 -20.90 7.93 -7.88
CA MET A 233 -21.32 7.96 -9.28
C MET A 233 -22.83 8.11 -9.46
N TYR A 234 -23.65 7.47 -8.62
CA TYR A 234 -25.10 7.67 -8.63
C TYR A 234 -25.51 9.08 -8.18
N GLN A 235 -24.61 9.83 -7.55
CA GLN A 235 -24.79 11.22 -7.14
C GLN A 235 -23.98 12.20 -8.01
N ASN A 236 -23.68 11.81 -9.25
CA ASN A 236 -23.00 12.62 -10.28
C ASN A 236 -21.56 13.02 -9.97
N LEU A 237 -20.88 12.31 -9.06
CA LEU A 237 -19.44 12.45 -8.82
C LEU A 237 -18.66 11.38 -9.60
N LYS A 238 -17.39 11.63 -9.90
CA LYS A 238 -16.53 10.65 -10.59
C LYS A 238 -15.62 9.93 -9.60
N ALA A 239 -15.28 8.68 -9.92
CA ALA A 239 -14.42 7.86 -9.07
C ALA A 239 -13.21 7.31 -9.83
N GLY A 240 -12.01 7.46 -9.26
CA GLY A 240 -10.75 6.98 -9.80
C GLY A 240 -10.08 6.01 -8.84
N THR A 241 -10.12 4.71 -9.14
CA THR A 241 -9.62 3.68 -8.23
C THR A 241 -8.32 3.08 -8.74
N LEU A 242 -7.20 3.44 -8.11
CA LEU A 242 -5.92 2.87 -8.44
C LEU A 242 -5.59 1.74 -7.46
N PHE A 243 -6.15 0.58 -7.82
CA PHE A 243 -6.22 -0.65 -7.03
C PHE A 243 -7.07 -0.52 -5.76
N TRP A 244 -8.12 -1.35 -5.69
CA TRP A 244 -8.91 -1.62 -4.48
C TRP A 244 -9.70 -2.91 -4.70
N PRO A 245 -9.84 -3.80 -3.70
CA PRO A 245 -10.69 -4.98 -3.83
C PRO A 245 -12.12 -4.64 -4.27
N GLY A 246 -12.53 -5.15 -5.44
CA GLY A 246 -13.85 -4.93 -6.04
C GLY A 246 -13.91 -3.78 -7.04
N SER A 247 -12.87 -2.94 -7.15
CA SER A 247 -12.84 -1.82 -8.11
C SER A 247 -12.68 -2.27 -9.56
N ASP A 248 -12.06 -3.43 -9.78
CA ASP A 248 -11.90 -4.07 -11.08
C ASP A 248 -13.00 -5.11 -11.36
N VAL A 249 -14.17 -4.91 -10.76
CA VAL A 249 -15.37 -5.77 -10.89
C VAL A 249 -16.57 -4.91 -11.29
N PRO A 250 -17.42 -5.36 -12.25
CA PRO A 250 -18.63 -4.63 -12.64
C PRO A 250 -19.77 -4.84 -11.63
N ILE A 251 -19.61 -4.28 -10.43
CA ILE A 251 -20.59 -4.38 -9.34
C ILE A 251 -21.85 -3.60 -9.74
N ASN A 252 -23.01 -4.25 -9.63
CA ASN A 252 -24.27 -3.73 -10.17
C ASN A 252 -24.17 -3.33 -11.66
N GLY A 253 -23.33 -4.05 -12.43
CA GLY A 253 -23.10 -3.80 -13.86
C GLY A 253 -22.16 -2.63 -14.16
N THR A 254 -21.53 -2.02 -13.16
CA THR A 254 -20.79 -0.76 -13.31
C THR A 254 -19.40 -0.81 -12.68
N TYR A 255 -18.41 -0.28 -13.40
CA TYR A 255 -17.05 -0.02 -12.89
C TYR A 255 -16.93 1.43 -12.37
N PRO A 256 -15.92 1.74 -11.53
CA PRO A 256 -15.51 3.12 -11.29
C PRO A 256 -15.22 3.87 -12.61
N THR A 257 -15.36 5.20 -12.60
CA THR A 257 -15.14 6.04 -13.80
C THR A 257 -13.76 5.81 -14.41
N LEU A 258 -12.74 5.74 -13.56
CA LEU A 258 -11.39 5.31 -13.90
C LEU A 258 -10.99 4.18 -12.95
N TYR A 259 -10.45 3.09 -13.47
CA TYR A 259 -9.97 1.98 -12.66
C TYR A 259 -8.79 1.28 -13.32
N ASN A 260 -8.01 0.58 -12.51
CA ASN A 260 -6.93 -0.27 -12.96
C ASN A 260 -7.17 -1.71 -12.48
N VAL A 261 -7.02 -2.67 -13.39
CA VAL A 261 -6.97 -4.09 -13.01
C VAL A 261 -5.72 -4.33 -12.17
N TYR A 262 -5.88 -4.99 -11.03
CA TYR A 262 -4.78 -5.20 -10.09
C TYR A 262 -3.54 -5.85 -10.75
N ASN A 263 -2.39 -5.22 -10.56
CA ASN A 263 -1.10 -5.71 -11.01
C ASN A 263 0.00 -5.30 -10.02
N SER A 264 0.51 -6.27 -9.26
CA SER A 264 1.55 -6.05 -8.24
C SER A 264 2.88 -5.57 -8.79
N SER A 265 3.14 -5.71 -10.10
CA SER A 265 4.37 -5.25 -10.74
C SER A 265 4.40 -3.73 -10.97
N VAL A 266 3.27 -3.03 -10.83
CA VAL A 266 3.22 -1.56 -10.93
C VAL A 266 3.83 -0.96 -9.65
N THR A 267 4.89 -0.17 -9.79
CA THR A 267 5.61 0.40 -8.64
C THR A 267 4.77 1.44 -7.90
N TYR A 268 5.05 1.70 -6.63
CA TYR A 268 4.28 2.66 -5.83
C TYR A 268 4.33 4.07 -6.40
N GLU A 269 5.47 4.47 -6.95
CA GLU A 269 5.65 5.77 -7.60
C GLU A 269 4.80 5.89 -8.87
N GLN A 270 4.71 4.83 -9.68
CA GLN A 270 3.81 4.79 -10.83
C GLN A 270 2.35 4.93 -10.39
N ARG A 271 1.99 4.29 -9.28
CA ARG A 271 0.63 4.37 -8.72
C ARG A 271 0.30 5.80 -8.29
N ILE A 272 1.18 6.42 -7.50
CA ILE A 272 1.02 7.81 -7.02
C ILE A 272 1.00 8.79 -8.19
N SER A 273 1.91 8.63 -9.15
CA SER A 273 1.94 9.44 -10.37
C SER A 273 0.63 9.32 -11.16
N GLY A 274 0.04 8.12 -11.24
CA GLY A 274 -1.27 7.89 -11.85
C GLY A 274 -2.39 8.70 -11.19
N VAL A 275 -2.47 8.67 -9.85
CA VAL A 275 -3.46 9.47 -9.09
C VAL A 275 -3.24 10.97 -9.26
N LEU A 276 -1.99 11.43 -9.18
CA LEU A 276 -1.63 12.84 -9.40
C LEU A 276 -1.99 13.31 -10.83
N LYS A 277 -1.78 12.45 -11.83
CA LYS A 277 -2.19 12.71 -13.21
C LYS A 277 -3.71 12.82 -13.36
N TRP A 278 -4.48 11.96 -12.68
CA TRP A 278 -5.94 12.07 -12.68
C TRP A 278 -6.43 13.36 -11.99
N LEU A 279 -5.72 13.89 -11.01
CA LEU A 279 -6.02 15.20 -10.42
C LEU A 279 -5.75 16.36 -11.39
N ASP A 280 -4.86 16.18 -12.38
CA ASP A 280 -4.58 17.17 -13.42
C ASP A 280 -5.60 17.18 -14.57
N TYR A 281 -6.56 16.24 -14.59
CA TYR A 281 -7.61 16.17 -15.60
C TYR A 281 -8.52 17.39 -15.56
N SER A 282 -9.19 17.62 -16.69
CA SER A 282 -10.24 18.64 -16.80
C SER A 282 -11.35 18.36 -15.77
N LYS A 283 -12.02 19.40 -15.27
CA LYS A 283 -13.11 19.25 -14.29
C LYS A 283 -14.19 18.25 -14.77
N SER A 284 -14.45 18.19 -16.07
CA SER A 284 -15.41 17.26 -16.66
C SER A 284 -14.99 15.80 -16.58
N GLU A 285 -13.70 15.48 -16.49
CA GLU A 285 -13.17 14.11 -16.50
C GLU A 285 -12.56 13.69 -15.16
N ARG A 286 -12.20 14.67 -14.33
CA ARG A 286 -11.51 14.49 -13.05
C ARG A 286 -12.41 13.78 -12.03
N PRO A 287 -11.91 12.74 -11.34
CA PRO A 287 -12.60 12.15 -10.19
C PRO A 287 -12.73 13.08 -8.98
N ASP A 288 -13.73 12.81 -8.15
CA ASP A 288 -13.93 13.44 -6.84
C ASP A 288 -13.56 12.48 -5.71
N PHE A 289 -13.67 11.16 -5.96
CA PHE A 289 -13.26 10.10 -5.05
C PHE A 289 -12.12 9.28 -5.66
N TYR A 290 -11.10 9.02 -4.86
CA TYR A 290 -9.90 8.30 -5.28
C TYR A 290 -9.57 7.17 -4.31
N THR A 291 -9.07 6.05 -4.85
CA THR A 291 -8.39 5.04 -4.03
C THR A 291 -6.95 4.86 -4.47
N LEU A 292 -6.08 4.59 -3.51
CA LEU A 292 -4.70 4.21 -3.70
C LEU A 292 -4.38 3.06 -2.75
N TYR A 293 -3.68 2.04 -3.24
CA TYR A 293 -3.32 0.87 -2.46
C TYR A 293 -1.84 0.52 -2.67
N ILE A 294 -1.17 0.13 -1.59
CA ILE A 294 0.15 -0.51 -1.60
C ILE A 294 0.13 -1.77 -0.73
N GLU A 295 0.88 -2.79 -1.16
CA GLU A 295 0.96 -4.11 -0.52
C GLU A 295 1.87 -4.15 0.72
N GLU A 296 2.64 -3.07 0.95
CA GLU A 296 3.52 -2.97 2.12
C GLU A 296 2.85 -2.13 3.22
N PRO A 297 3.09 -2.47 4.50
CA PRO A 297 4.07 -3.44 5.01
C PRO A 297 3.63 -4.92 5.11
N ASP A 298 2.43 -5.30 4.62
CA ASP A 298 1.92 -6.68 4.73
C ASP A 298 2.87 -7.73 4.14
N SER A 299 3.36 -7.49 2.91
CA SER A 299 4.26 -8.40 2.21
C SER A 299 5.55 -8.70 2.99
N SER A 300 6.19 -7.65 3.52
CA SER A 300 7.37 -7.79 4.36
C SER A 300 7.04 -8.37 5.74
N GLY A 301 5.87 -8.03 6.30
CA GLY A 301 5.37 -8.60 7.55
C GLY A 301 5.18 -10.11 7.46
N HIS A 302 4.63 -10.61 6.36
CA HIS A 302 4.52 -12.04 6.08
C HIS A 302 5.88 -12.72 5.86
N SER A 303 6.79 -12.07 5.13
CA SER A 303 8.08 -12.64 4.77
C SER A 303 9.06 -12.73 5.94
N PHE A 304 9.05 -11.73 6.82
CA PHE A 304 10.08 -11.53 7.85
C PHE A 304 9.55 -11.45 9.29
N GLY A 305 8.22 -11.46 9.47
CA GLY A 305 7.58 -11.20 10.76
C GLY A 305 7.48 -9.70 11.08
N PRO A 306 6.56 -9.32 11.98
CA PRO A 306 6.18 -7.93 12.21
C PRO A 306 7.27 -7.07 12.86
N VAL A 307 8.30 -7.67 13.45
CA VAL A 307 9.45 -6.97 14.07
C VAL A 307 10.72 -7.46 13.40
N SER A 308 11.10 -6.80 12.30
CA SER A 308 12.23 -7.21 11.46
C SER A 308 12.80 -6.03 10.69
N GLY A 309 14.08 -6.12 10.29
CA GLY A 309 14.70 -5.11 9.42
C GLY A 309 14.00 -4.98 8.06
N GLY A 310 13.36 -6.06 7.57
CA GLY A 310 12.54 -6.03 6.36
C GLY A 310 11.30 -5.14 6.53
N VAL A 311 10.55 -5.31 7.62
CA VAL A 311 9.40 -4.45 7.92
C VAL A 311 9.81 -3.00 8.14
N ILE A 312 10.93 -2.71 8.82
CA ILE A 312 11.39 -1.31 8.97
C ILE A 312 11.62 -0.65 7.61
N LYS A 313 12.26 -1.34 6.66
CA LYS A 313 12.45 -0.82 5.30
C LYS A 313 11.12 -0.63 4.55
N ALA A 314 10.19 -1.57 4.69
CA ALA A 314 8.86 -1.49 4.09
C ALA A 314 8.04 -0.31 4.65
N LEU A 315 8.13 -0.05 5.96
CA LEU A 315 7.50 1.12 6.59
C LEU A 315 8.09 2.42 6.06
N GLN A 316 9.42 2.51 5.92
CA GLN A 316 10.07 3.68 5.33
C GLN A 316 9.67 3.89 3.86
N LEU A 317 9.48 2.80 3.10
CA LEU A 317 8.99 2.86 1.73
C LEU A 317 7.54 3.37 1.66
N ALA A 318 6.66 2.91 2.56
CA ALA A 318 5.29 3.38 2.67
C ALA A 318 5.22 4.87 3.09
N ASP A 319 6.10 5.30 4.00
CA ASP A 319 6.24 6.71 4.38
C ASP A 319 6.71 7.59 3.22
N GLN A 320 7.70 7.12 2.44
CA GLN A 320 8.17 7.81 1.24
C GLN A 320 7.09 7.89 0.15
N ALA A 321 6.28 6.84 0.00
CA ALA A 321 5.12 6.84 -0.90
C ALA A 321 4.09 7.91 -0.50
N LEU A 322 3.79 8.05 0.80
CA LEU A 322 2.95 9.14 1.29
C LEU A 322 3.61 10.51 1.05
N GLY A 323 4.91 10.65 1.32
CA GLY A 323 5.65 11.89 1.07
C GLY A 323 5.59 12.32 -0.40
N MET A 324 5.77 11.37 -1.33
CA MET A 324 5.66 11.62 -2.77
C MET A 324 4.24 12.11 -3.15
N LEU A 325 3.19 11.52 -2.58
CA LEU A 325 1.82 11.98 -2.79
C LEU A 325 1.65 13.41 -2.26
N MET A 326 2.08 13.69 -1.03
CA MET A 326 1.89 15.01 -0.40
C MET A 326 2.68 16.12 -1.10
N ASP A 327 3.92 15.86 -1.52
CA ASP A 327 4.70 16.81 -2.34
C ASP A 327 4.04 17.04 -3.71
N GLY A 328 3.51 15.98 -4.33
CA GLY A 328 2.76 16.08 -5.58
C GLY A 328 1.47 16.90 -5.47
N LEU A 329 0.75 16.75 -4.36
CA LEU A 329 -0.42 17.58 -4.02
C LEU A 329 0.00 19.02 -3.73
N LYS A 330 1.13 19.24 -3.06
CA LYS A 330 1.66 20.57 -2.79
C LYS A 330 2.01 21.32 -4.06
N GLN A 331 2.74 20.67 -4.98
CA GLN A 331 3.10 21.22 -6.29
C GLN A 331 1.86 21.67 -7.10
N ARG A 332 0.70 21.06 -6.85
CA ARG A 332 -0.59 21.38 -7.49
C ARG A 332 -1.46 22.36 -6.69
N ASN A 333 -0.97 22.87 -5.56
CA ASN A 333 -1.75 23.66 -4.59
C ASN A 333 -3.00 22.92 -4.06
N LEU A 334 -2.93 21.58 -3.95
CA LEU A 334 -4.03 20.71 -3.50
C LEU A 334 -3.85 20.17 -2.08
N HIS A 335 -2.66 20.28 -1.49
CA HIS A 335 -2.37 19.80 -0.12
C HIS A 335 -3.21 20.46 0.99
N LYS A 336 -3.87 21.59 0.70
CA LYS A 336 -4.83 22.29 1.58
C LYS A 336 -6.28 22.23 1.07
N CYS A 337 -6.52 21.43 0.04
CA CYS A 337 -7.81 21.21 -0.58
C CYS A 337 -8.28 19.76 -0.34
N VAL A 338 -7.44 18.78 -0.68
CA VAL A 338 -7.76 17.35 -0.64
C VAL A 338 -8.07 16.89 0.79
N ASN A 339 -9.14 16.10 0.93
CA ASN A 339 -9.35 15.26 2.10
C ASN A 339 -8.58 13.95 1.90
N LEU A 340 -7.62 13.64 2.77
CA LEU A 340 -6.82 12.42 2.71
C LEU A 340 -7.13 11.52 3.91
N ILE A 341 -7.51 10.28 3.64
CA ILE A 341 -7.63 9.22 4.64
C ILE A 341 -6.55 8.19 4.36
N VAL A 342 -5.55 8.10 5.25
CA VAL A 342 -4.56 7.02 5.26
C VAL A 342 -5.00 5.97 6.27
N LEU A 343 -5.09 4.71 5.84
CA LEU A 343 -5.56 3.62 6.68
C LEU A 343 -4.87 2.30 6.34
N ALA A 344 -5.24 1.26 7.09
CA ALA A 344 -4.94 -0.13 6.79
C ALA A 344 -6.18 -0.98 7.01
N ASP A 345 -6.19 -2.14 6.39
CA ASP A 345 -7.22 -3.16 6.47
C ASP A 345 -7.10 -4.03 7.73
N HIS A 346 -5.88 -4.36 8.15
CA HIS A 346 -5.58 -5.11 9.37
C HIS A 346 -4.17 -4.82 9.90
N GLY A 347 -3.82 -5.47 11.02
CA GLY A 347 -2.45 -5.52 11.52
C GLY A 347 -1.73 -6.81 11.13
N MET A 348 -0.63 -7.09 11.83
CA MET A 348 0.21 -8.28 11.63
C MET A 348 0.63 -8.87 12.99
N ASP A 349 0.74 -10.19 13.09
CA ASP A 349 1.27 -10.88 14.27
C ASP A 349 2.27 -11.97 13.88
N MET A 350 3.15 -12.32 14.80
CA MET A 350 4.16 -13.36 14.60
C MET A 350 3.52 -14.75 14.67
N THR A 351 4.00 -15.68 13.86
CA THR A 351 3.59 -17.09 13.92
C THR A 351 4.81 -17.97 14.19
N TYR A 352 4.60 -19.17 14.75
CA TYR A 352 5.67 -20.08 15.09
C TYR A 352 5.28 -21.53 14.76
N CYS A 353 6.21 -22.34 14.22
CA CYS A 353 6.00 -23.77 13.96
C CYS A 353 5.57 -24.56 15.20
N LYS A 354 5.97 -24.09 16.40
CA LYS A 354 5.61 -24.68 17.69
C LYS A 354 4.19 -24.32 18.16
N GLN A 355 3.55 -23.32 17.55
CA GLN A 355 2.21 -22.82 17.90
C GLN A 355 1.20 -23.23 16.81
N LEU A 356 1.14 -24.54 16.54
CA LEU A 356 0.25 -25.13 15.55
C LEU A 356 -0.65 -26.19 16.16
N GLU A 357 -1.95 -26.04 15.93
CA GLU A 357 -2.98 -26.99 16.29
C GLU A 357 -3.33 -27.84 15.07
N TYR A 358 -2.96 -29.11 15.12
CA TYR A 358 -3.11 -30.04 14.01
C TYR A 358 -4.38 -30.85 14.16
N MET A 359 -5.28 -30.81 13.17
CA MET A 359 -6.52 -31.59 13.21
C MET A 359 -6.28 -33.10 13.32
N THR A 360 -5.14 -33.61 12.85
CA THR A 360 -4.74 -35.03 12.99
C THR A 360 -4.56 -35.48 14.44
N LYS A 361 -4.38 -34.54 15.38
CA LYS A 361 -4.30 -34.87 16.81
C LYS A 361 -5.67 -35.02 17.47
N TYR A 362 -6.75 -34.65 16.77
CA TYR A 362 -8.13 -34.71 17.27
C TYR A 362 -8.97 -35.74 16.53
N PHE A 363 -8.62 -36.04 15.28
CA PHE A 363 -9.32 -37.00 14.43
C PHE A 363 -8.38 -38.11 13.94
N LYS A 364 -8.85 -39.36 13.99
CA LYS A 364 -8.14 -40.49 13.38
C LYS A 364 -8.07 -40.38 11.85
N GLN A 365 -9.12 -39.83 11.24
CA GLN A 365 -9.25 -39.63 9.80
C GLN A 365 -9.82 -38.23 9.53
N ILE A 366 -9.26 -37.53 8.53
CA ILE A 366 -9.69 -36.18 8.15
C ILE A 366 -10.37 -36.21 6.79
N ASP A 367 -11.68 -36.40 6.81
CA ASP A 367 -12.54 -36.45 5.62
C ASP A 367 -13.20 -35.11 5.26
N PHE A 368 -12.84 -34.05 5.99
CA PHE A 368 -13.32 -32.68 5.73
C PHE A 368 -12.27 -31.83 5.00
N TYR A 369 -12.72 -30.71 4.45
CA TYR A 369 -11.87 -29.62 3.98
C TYR A 369 -11.72 -28.57 5.09
N ILE A 370 -10.54 -27.96 5.21
CA ILE A 370 -10.27 -26.90 6.18
C ILE A 370 -9.61 -25.72 5.47
N TYR A 371 -10.19 -24.53 5.65
CA TYR A 371 -9.50 -23.27 5.43
C TYR A 371 -8.62 -23.04 6.66
N ALA A 372 -7.31 -23.22 6.53
CA ALA A 372 -6.38 -23.19 7.66
C ALA A 372 -5.95 -21.76 8.04
N GLY A 373 -5.44 -21.60 9.26
CA GLY A 373 -4.90 -20.33 9.76
C GLY A 373 -5.53 -19.89 11.09
N PRO A 374 -5.52 -18.58 11.40
CA PRO A 374 -6.01 -18.05 12.67
C PRO A 374 -7.55 -17.86 12.72
N ALA A 375 -8.21 -17.93 11.56
CA ALA A 375 -9.67 -17.86 11.41
C ALA A 375 -10.19 -19.10 10.67
N ALA A 376 -9.78 -20.27 11.15
CA ALA A 376 -9.98 -21.50 10.42
C ALA A 376 -11.46 -21.93 10.37
N ARG A 377 -11.85 -22.49 9.22
CA ARG A 377 -13.21 -22.98 8.94
C ARG A 377 -13.16 -24.39 8.40
N ILE A 378 -14.14 -25.21 8.76
CA ILE A 378 -14.24 -26.60 8.32
C ILE A 378 -15.57 -26.83 7.61
N ARG A 379 -15.51 -27.53 6.48
CA ARG A 379 -16.67 -27.95 5.68
C ARG A 379 -16.50 -29.35 5.12
N ALA A 380 -17.58 -29.89 4.54
CA ALA A 380 -17.52 -31.11 3.76
C ALA A 380 -16.43 -31.03 2.68
N ARG A 381 -15.73 -32.14 2.44
CA ARG A 381 -14.77 -32.25 1.32
C ARG A 381 -15.50 -32.31 -0.02
N ASN A 382 -16.55 -33.11 -0.09
CA ASN A 382 -17.32 -33.37 -1.30
C ASN A 382 -18.48 -32.37 -1.40
N VAL A 383 -18.25 -31.29 -2.12
CA VAL A 383 -19.22 -30.21 -2.36
C VAL A 383 -19.63 -30.20 -3.84
N PRO A 384 -20.87 -29.81 -4.17
CA PRO A 384 -21.93 -29.31 -3.27
C PRO A 384 -22.67 -30.44 -2.52
N ARG A 385 -22.49 -31.70 -2.93
CA ARG A 385 -23.32 -32.86 -2.53
C ARG A 385 -23.51 -32.98 -1.02
N ASP A 386 -22.43 -32.93 -0.26
CA ASP A 386 -22.46 -33.22 1.18
C ASP A 386 -22.41 -31.93 2.01
N TYR A 387 -22.58 -30.74 1.39
CA TYR A 387 -22.42 -29.44 2.07
C TYR A 387 -23.41 -29.27 3.24
N PHE A 388 -24.69 -29.54 3.02
CA PHE A 388 -25.74 -29.40 4.03
C PHE A 388 -25.90 -30.61 4.95
N THR A 389 -25.51 -31.81 4.49
CA THR A 389 -25.60 -33.05 5.28
C THR A 389 -24.36 -33.30 6.15
N PHE A 390 -23.35 -32.42 6.08
CA PHE A 390 -22.14 -32.52 6.87
C PHE A 390 -22.44 -32.29 8.36
N ASP A 391 -22.07 -33.26 9.20
CA ASP A 391 -22.28 -33.24 10.65
C ASP A 391 -21.38 -32.21 11.36
N SER A 392 -21.72 -30.94 11.19
CA SER A 392 -20.99 -29.80 11.75
C SER A 392 -21.01 -29.80 13.27
N GLU A 393 -22.13 -30.20 13.88
CA GLU A 393 -22.28 -30.30 15.33
C GLU A 393 -21.37 -31.39 15.91
N GLY A 394 -21.31 -32.55 15.25
CA GLY A 394 -20.40 -33.64 15.60
C GLY A 394 -18.93 -33.24 15.51
N ILE A 395 -18.54 -32.46 14.49
CA ILE A 395 -17.18 -31.91 14.39
C ILE A 395 -16.87 -30.98 15.57
N VAL A 396 -17.77 -30.03 15.89
CA VAL A 396 -17.58 -29.12 17.02
C VAL A 396 -17.48 -29.90 18.33
N LYS A 397 -18.40 -30.84 18.59
CA LYS A 397 -18.39 -31.71 19.78
C LYS A 397 -17.10 -32.54 19.89
N ASN A 398 -16.58 -33.03 18.76
CA ASN A 398 -15.33 -33.78 18.71
C ASN A 398 -14.08 -32.92 18.88
N LEU A 399 -14.16 -31.60 18.76
CA LEU A 399 -13.06 -30.68 19.01
C LEU A 399 -13.16 -29.99 20.37
N THR A 400 -14.33 -30.00 21.02
CA THR A 400 -14.56 -29.34 22.29
C THR A 400 -13.86 -30.06 23.45
N CYS A 401 -13.04 -29.32 24.19
CA CYS A 401 -12.40 -29.75 25.44
C CYS A 401 -11.61 -31.06 25.32
N LYS A 402 -10.92 -31.29 24.19
CA LYS A 402 -10.19 -32.55 23.96
C LYS A 402 -8.79 -32.57 24.54
N ARG A 403 -8.17 -31.41 24.72
CA ARG A 403 -6.79 -31.30 25.18
C ARG A 403 -6.64 -30.17 26.19
N SER A 404 -5.61 -30.28 27.02
CA SER A 404 -5.18 -29.23 27.94
C SER A 404 -3.65 -29.10 27.87
N PRO A 405 -3.10 -27.96 27.41
CA PRO A 405 -3.82 -26.84 26.79
C PRO A 405 -4.34 -27.20 25.38
N GLN A 406 -5.41 -26.53 24.97
CA GLN A 406 -5.93 -26.50 23.60
C GLN A 406 -6.04 -25.02 23.19
N HIS A 407 -5.43 -24.63 22.08
CA HIS A 407 -5.25 -23.23 21.69
C HIS A 407 -6.21 -22.73 20.61
N PHE A 408 -7.38 -23.36 20.55
CA PHE A 408 -8.52 -22.88 19.80
C PHE A 408 -9.81 -23.36 20.47
N LYS A 409 -10.89 -22.62 20.23
CA LYS A 409 -12.23 -23.02 20.62
C LYS A 409 -13.10 -23.24 19.38
N PRO A 410 -13.65 -24.45 19.16
CA PRO A 410 -14.58 -24.69 18.07
C PRO A 410 -15.94 -24.05 18.39
N TYR A 411 -16.60 -23.54 17.36
CA TYR A 411 -17.94 -22.97 17.43
C TYR A 411 -18.75 -23.43 16.22
N LEU A 412 -20.05 -23.64 16.43
CA LEU A 412 -20.99 -23.40 15.35
C LEU A 412 -21.08 -21.89 15.16
N THR A 413 -21.07 -21.40 13.92
CA THR A 413 -21.02 -19.95 13.65
C THR A 413 -22.14 -19.13 14.31
N PRO A 414 -23.38 -19.62 14.49
CA PRO A 414 -24.39 -18.91 15.30
C PRO A 414 -23.99 -18.67 16.76
N ASP A 415 -23.11 -19.50 17.33
CA ASP A 415 -22.65 -19.40 18.73
C ASP A 415 -21.38 -18.55 18.90
N LEU A 416 -20.79 -18.07 17.80
CA LEU A 416 -19.69 -17.12 17.87
C LEU A 416 -20.11 -15.86 18.63
N PRO A 417 -19.17 -15.18 19.33
CA PRO A 417 -19.45 -13.90 19.96
C PRO A 417 -20.10 -12.91 18.97
N LYS A 418 -21.32 -12.45 19.29
CA LYS A 418 -22.14 -11.65 18.36
C LYS A 418 -21.44 -10.40 17.83
N ARG A 419 -20.53 -9.81 18.62
CA ARG A 419 -19.68 -8.68 18.22
C ARG A 419 -18.84 -8.93 16.96
N LEU A 420 -18.68 -10.19 16.52
CA LEU A 420 -17.94 -10.54 15.31
C LEU A 420 -18.78 -10.41 14.04
N HIS A 421 -20.11 -10.45 14.13
CA HIS A 421 -21.00 -10.38 12.96
C HIS A 421 -20.55 -11.30 11.81
N TYR A 422 -20.34 -12.59 12.16
CA TYR A 422 -19.73 -13.57 11.27
C TYR A 422 -20.47 -14.91 11.31
N ALA A 423 -21.72 -14.91 10.88
CA ALA A 423 -22.55 -16.12 10.81
C ALA A 423 -23.58 -16.10 9.69
N ASN A 424 -24.10 -14.93 9.32
CA ASN A 424 -25.26 -14.79 8.44
C ASN A 424 -24.90 -14.74 6.95
N ASN A 425 -24.14 -15.72 6.47
CA ASN A 425 -23.84 -15.87 5.04
C ASN A 425 -23.58 -17.34 4.70
N ILE A 426 -24.11 -17.84 3.58
CA ILE A 426 -23.92 -19.23 3.16
C ILE A 426 -22.44 -19.57 2.88
N ARG A 427 -21.60 -18.58 2.58
CA ARG A 427 -20.16 -18.75 2.37
C ARG A 427 -19.39 -18.95 3.67
N ILE A 428 -20.02 -18.67 4.81
CA ILE A 428 -19.44 -18.89 6.14
C ILE A 428 -19.80 -20.32 6.56
N ASP A 429 -18.83 -21.22 6.45
CA ASP A 429 -18.99 -22.62 6.87
C ASP A 429 -19.42 -22.71 8.35
N LYS A 430 -20.30 -23.66 8.68
CA LYS A 430 -20.89 -23.76 10.02
C LYS A 430 -19.87 -24.04 11.11
N VAL A 431 -18.81 -24.79 10.83
CA VAL A 431 -17.75 -25.09 11.80
C VAL A 431 -16.66 -24.03 11.70
N HIS A 432 -16.46 -23.29 12.79
CA HIS A 432 -15.44 -22.25 12.89
C HIS A 432 -14.53 -22.49 14.09
N LEU A 433 -13.23 -22.24 13.93
CA LEU A 433 -12.25 -22.35 15.01
C LEU A 433 -11.80 -20.94 15.40
N LEU A 434 -12.16 -20.50 16.61
CA LEU A 434 -11.64 -19.25 17.17
C LEU A 434 -10.28 -19.57 17.82
N VAL A 435 -9.21 -19.18 17.15
CA VAL A 435 -7.83 -19.54 17.51
C VAL A 435 -7.23 -18.51 18.47
N ASP A 436 -6.45 -18.97 19.44
CA ASP A 436 -5.71 -18.09 20.35
C ASP A 436 -4.68 -17.25 19.58
N ARG A 437 -4.28 -16.13 20.18
CA ARG A 437 -3.26 -15.24 19.61
C ARG A 437 -1.96 -16.01 19.30
N GLN A 438 -1.37 -15.75 18.13
CA GLN A 438 -0.14 -16.38 17.59
C GLN A 438 -0.25 -17.89 17.28
N TRP A 439 -1.41 -18.52 17.51
CA TRP A 439 -1.67 -19.90 17.12
C TRP A 439 -2.32 -19.97 15.74
N LEU A 440 -2.13 -21.09 15.06
CA LEU A 440 -2.83 -21.43 13.82
C LEU A 440 -3.44 -22.83 13.94
N ALA A 441 -4.63 -23.01 13.38
CA ALA A 441 -5.23 -24.33 13.20
C ALA A 441 -4.99 -24.81 11.76
N VAL A 442 -4.41 -26.00 11.62
CA VAL A 442 -3.99 -26.58 10.33
C VAL A 442 -4.42 -28.03 10.18
N ARG A 443 -4.46 -28.51 8.94
CA ARG A 443 -4.91 -29.88 8.65
C ARG A 443 -3.93 -30.94 9.15
N LEU A 444 -2.68 -30.89 8.67
CA LEU A 444 -1.66 -31.93 8.86
C LEU A 444 -0.24 -31.35 8.80
N MET A 445 0.77 -32.09 9.26
CA MET A 445 2.15 -31.59 9.41
C MET A 445 2.83 -31.24 8.08
N ALA A 446 2.53 -31.96 7.00
CA ALA A 446 3.10 -31.70 5.67
C ALA A 446 2.53 -30.45 4.97
N SER A 447 1.45 -29.84 5.46
CA SER A 447 0.85 -28.63 4.85
C SER A 447 1.41 -27.31 5.41
N VAL A 448 2.52 -27.35 6.15
CA VAL A 448 2.97 -26.27 7.05
C VAL A 448 4.09 -25.40 6.48
N TRP A 449 4.83 -25.85 5.45
CA TRP A 449 6.06 -25.19 5.01
C TRP A 449 5.90 -23.71 4.61
N TYR A 450 4.69 -23.29 4.23
CA TYR A 450 4.37 -21.91 3.86
C TYR A 450 3.67 -21.09 4.95
N MET A 451 3.25 -21.71 6.07
CA MET A 451 2.41 -21.05 7.10
C MET A 451 3.17 -20.63 8.35
N CYS A 452 4.42 -21.03 8.49
CA CYS A 452 5.27 -20.61 9.59
C CYS A 452 6.49 -19.94 8.97
N GLY A 453 6.68 -18.65 9.27
CA GLY A 453 7.80 -17.88 8.76
C GLY A 453 9.14 -18.60 8.98
N TYR A 454 10.09 -18.35 8.08
CA TYR A 454 11.44 -18.92 8.15
C TYR A 454 12.07 -18.62 9.52
N GLY A 455 12.19 -19.64 10.36
CA GLY A 455 12.86 -19.60 11.66
C GLY A 455 13.78 -20.80 11.80
#